data_AF-A0A151PBQ4-F1
#
_entry.id   AF-A0A151PBQ4-F1
#
_cell.length_a   1.000
_cell.length_b   1.000
_cell.length_c   1.000
_cell.angle_alpha   90.00
_cell.angle_beta   90.00
_cell.angle_gamma   90.00
#
_symmetry.space_group_name_H-M   'P 1'
#
loop_
_entity.id
_entity.type
_entity.pdbx_description
1 polymer ?
#
loop_
_entity_poly.entity_id
_entity_poly.type
_entity_poly.pdbx_seq_one_letter_code
_entity_poly.pdbx_strand_id
1 'polypeptide(L)'
;MMGKRAPGMRAPRNTNQFLMREKYRLMHLRSDSVGTESGGSDCEMDPLDMDSYLGVLENARGALMDCAGSSPGSRSPPAPPLAGAGAGAGAGPAGAPQEDSLQYFPSEDDVIESELFMERDFDEFCSRIA
;
A
#
# COMPACT_ATOMS: atom_id res chain seq x y z
N MET A 1 3.35 26.91 -21.36
CA MET A 1 4.50 26.43 -20.57
C MET A 1 4.40 24.91 -20.44
N MET A 2 5.41 24.16 -20.89
CA MET A 2 5.43 22.70 -20.70
C MET A 2 6.06 22.43 -19.33
N GLY A 3 5.28 21.88 -18.39
CA GLY A 3 5.78 21.55 -17.04
C GLY A 3 6.98 20.59 -17.09
N LYS A 4 7.90 20.74 -16.15
CA LYS A 4 9.06 19.85 -16.01
C LYS A 4 8.55 18.43 -15.73
N ARG A 5 8.87 17.47 -16.60
CA ARG A 5 8.46 16.06 -16.44
C ARG A 5 9.50 15.32 -15.62
N ALA A 6 9.05 14.38 -14.78
CA ALA A 6 9.95 13.50 -14.06
C ALA A 6 10.81 12.66 -15.04
N PRO A 7 12.10 12.43 -14.77
CA PRO A 7 12.95 11.59 -15.60
C PRO A 7 12.33 10.21 -15.82
N GLY A 8 12.30 9.72 -17.06
CA GLY A 8 11.70 8.42 -17.40
C GLY A 8 10.17 8.40 -17.55
N MET A 9 9.45 9.42 -17.07
CA MET A 9 7.99 9.51 -17.20
C MET A 9 7.59 10.14 -18.54
N ARG A 10 7.92 9.44 -19.63
CA ARG A 10 7.49 9.82 -20.97
C ARG A 10 6.29 8.97 -21.38
N ALA A 11 5.15 9.64 -21.55
CA ALA A 11 4.00 9.01 -22.19
C ALA A 11 4.41 8.43 -23.56
N PRO A 12 3.96 7.21 -23.90
CA PRO A 12 4.23 6.61 -25.20
C PRO A 12 3.86 7.54 -26.35
N ARG A 13 4.57 7.41 -27.49
CA ARG A 13 4.31 8.24 -28.69
C ARG A 13 2.85 8.22 -29.14
N ASN A 14 2.15 7.10 -28.92
CA ASN A 14 0.73 6.95 -29.15
C ASN A 14 0.04 6.48 -27.87
N THR A 15 -0.29 7.43 -26.99
CA THR A 15 -0.93 7.16 -25.70
C THR A 15 -2.21 6.35 -25.85
N ASN A 16 -3.06 6.65 -26.86
CA ASN A 16 -4.33 5.96 -27.06
C ASN A 16 -4.15 4.47 -27.40
N GLN A 17 -3.21 4.14 -28.30
CA GLN A 17 -2.92 2.73 -28.62
C GLN A 17 -2.34 1.97 -27.44
N PHE A 18 -1.45 2.59 -26.66
CA PHE A 18 -0.91 1.99 -25.45
C PHE A 18 -2.02 1.70 -24.44
N LEU A 19 -2.87 2.69 -24.15
CA LEU A 19 -3.99 2.54 -23.22
C LEU A 19 -4.94 1.42 -23.66
N MET A 20 -5.28 1.36 -24.94
CA MET A 20 -6.13 0.30 -25.47
C MET A 20 -5.47 -1.07 -25.29
N ARG A 21 -4.21 -1.21 -25.70
CA ARG A 21 -3.48 -2.48 -25.57
C ARG A 21 -3.36 -2.95 -24.13
N GLU A 22 -3.05 -2.07 -23.19
CA GLU A 22 -2.98 -2.40 -21.77
C GLU A 22 -4.36 -2.76 -21.20
N LYS A 23 -5.41 -1.98 -21.53
CA LYS A 23 -6.79 -2.26 -21.11
C LYS A 23 -7.19 -3.68 -21.49
N TYR A 24 -6.99 -4.05 -22.75
CA TYR A 24 -7.36 -5.39 -23.22
C TYR A 24 -6.44 -6.45 -22.63
N ARG A 25 -5.13 -6.21 -22.51
CA ARG A 25 -4.22 -7.17 -21.85
C ARG A 25 -4.66 -7.46 -20.42
N LEU A 26 -5.02 -6.43 -19.66
CA LEU A 26 -5.46 -6.56 -18.27
C LEU A 26 -6.81 -7.27 -18.15
N MET A 27 -7.74 -7.04 -19.10
CA MET A 27 -8.98 -7.81 -19.20
C MET A 27 -8.69 -9.31 -19.36
N HIS A 28 -7.77 -9.70 -20.24
CA HIS A 28 -7.44 -11.11 -20.45
C HIS A 28 -6.72 -11.71 -19.24
N LEU A 29 -5.80 -10.97 -18.60
CA LEU A 29 -5.11 -11.45 -17.40
C LEU A 29 -6.08 -11.70 -16.22
N ARG A 30 -7.13 -10.88 -16.11
CA ARG A 30 -8.24 -11.12 -15.16
C ARG A 30 -9.03 -12.39 -15.53
N SER A 31 -9.24 -12.64 -16.80
CA SER A 31 -9.93 -13.83 -17.30
C SER A 31 -9.08 -15.10 -17.21
N ASP A 32 -7.76 -15.02 -17.28
CA ASP A 32 -6.88 -16.18 -17.22
C ASP A 32 -6.71 -16.74 -15.78
N SER A 33 -7.35 -16.13 -14.78
CA SER A 33 -7.48 -16.67 -13.41
C SER A 33 -8.67 -17.62 -13.22
N VAL A 34 -9.38 -18.03 -14.28
CA VAL A 34 -10.23 -19.24 -14.23
C VAL A 34 -9.40 -20.46 -14.60
N GLY A 35 -8.61 -20.95 -13.65
CA GLY A 35 -7.63 -22.01 -13.92
C GLY A 35 -7.28 -22.93 -12.77
N THR A 36 -7.95 -22.84 -11.61
CA THR A 36 -8.01 -23.91 -10.60
C THR A 36 -9.32 -23.76 -9.84
N GLU A 37 -10.16 -24.77 -9.91
CA GLU A 37 -11.26 -25.06 -8.98
C GLU A 37 -11.13 -24.44 -7.57
N SER A 38 -11.95 -23.44 -7.23
CA SER A 38 -12.61 -23.32 -5.92
C SER A 38 -13.47 -22.06 -5.87
N GLY A 39 -14.80 -22.26 -5.88
CA GLY A 39 -15.78 -21.32 -5.30
C GLY A 39 -15.86 -19.92 -5.89
N GLY A 40 -16.64 -19.76 -6.98
CA GLY A 40 -17.24 -18.47 -7.28
C GLY A 40 -18.18 -18.06 -6.16
N SER A 41 -17.76 -17.10 -5.33
CA SER A 41 -18.65 -16.34 -4.47
C SER A 41 -18.54 -14.89 -4.91
N ASP A 42 -19.52 -14.48 -5.71
CA ASP A 42 -19.81 -13.10 -6.04
C ASP A 42 -20.37 -12.44 -4.78
N CYS A 43 -19.51 -12.24 -3.78
CA CYS A 43 -19.85 -11.47 -2.60
C CYS A 43 -19.58 -10.00 -2.91
N GLU A 44 -20.60 -9.32 -3.44
CA GLU A 44 -20.80 -7.90 -3.12
C GLU A 44 -20.90 -7.84 -1.59
N MET A 45 -19.74 -7.68 -0.93
CA MET A 45 -19.62 -7.56 0.52
C MET A 45 -20.27 -6.24 0.89
N ASP A 46 -21.58 -6.25 1.15
CA ASP A 46 -22.24 -5.14 1.83
C ASP A 46 -21.50 -4.97 3.18
N PRO A 47 -20.78 -3.86 3.41
CA PRO A 47 -20.00 -3.67 4.62
C PRO A 47 -20.84 -3.68 5.90
N LEU A 48 -22.17 -3.65 5.77
CA LEU A 48 -23.13 -3.66 6.87
C LEU A 48 -23.75 -5.04 7.14
N ASP A 49 -23.52 -6.04 6.28
CA ASP A 49 -24.04 -7.38 6.46
C ASP A 49 -23.14 -8.21 7.38
N MET A 50 -23.55 -8.29 8.65
CA MET A 50 -22.81 -8.98 9.70
C MET A 50 -22.66 -10.49 9.43
N ASP A 51 -23.62 -11.12 8.75
CA ASP A 51 -23.59 -12.57 8.47
C ASP A 51 -22.49 -12.91 7.45
N SER A 52 -22.29 -12.03 6.46
CA SER A 52 -21.18 -12.12 5.51
C SER A 52 -19.81 -11.98 6.18
N TYR A 53 -19.66 -11.04 7.13
CA TYR A 53 -18.43 -10.89 7.93
C TYR A 53 -18.11 -12.11 8.79
N LEU A 54 -19.12 -12.65 9.49
CA LEU A 54 -18.96 -13.85 10.30
C LEU A 54 -18.62 -15.08 9.45
N GLY A 55 -19.24 -15.22 8.27
CA GLY A 55 -18.94 -16.31 7.33
C GLY A 55 -17.49 -16.30 6.82
N VAL A 56 -16.90 -15.11 6.58
CA VAL A 56 -15.47 -14.99 6.21
C VAL A 56 -14.56 -15.45 7.35
N LEU A 57 -14.88 -15.10 8.59
CA LEU A 57 -14.10 -15.53 9.76
C LEU A 57 -14.18 -17.05 9.98
N GLU A 58 -15.36 -17.65 9.79
CA GLU A 58 -15.53 -19.09 9.90
C GLU A 58 -14.78 -19.83 8.77
N ASN A 59 -14.79 -19.29 7.55
CA ASN A 59 -14.04 -19.85 6.41
C ASN A 59 -12.52 -19.80 6.64
N ALA A 60 -12.00 -18.64 7.05
CA ALA A 60 -10.58 -18.47 7.35
C ALA A 60 -10.12 -19.42 8.49
N ARG A 61 -10.99 -19.66 9.47
CA ARG A 61 -10.73 -20.62 10.56
C ARG A 61 -10.68 -22.06 10.04
N GLY A 62 -11.55 -22.44 9.11
CA GLY A 62 -11.51 -23.74 8.44
C GLY A 62 -10.19 -23.97 7.70
N ALA A 63 -9.79 -23.00 6.88
CA ALA A 63 -8.53 -23.05 6.12
C ALA A 63 -7.28 -23.17 7.03
N LEU A 64 -7.29 -22.51 8.19
CA LEU A 64 -6.21 -22.59 9.19
C LEU A 64 -6.11 -23.97 9.85
N MET A 65 -7.24 -24.61 10.13
CA MET A 65 -7.32 -25.92 10.78
C MET A 65 -6.94 -27.06 9.82
N ASP A 66 -7.24 -26.93 8.53
CA ASP A 66 -6.85 -27.89 7.50
C ASP A 66 -5.32 -27.91 7.25
N CYS A 67 -4.61 -26.81 7.56
CA CYS A 67 -3.14 -26.76 7.58
C CYS A 67 -2.52 -27.38 8.85
N ALA A 68 -3.28 -27.42 9.95
CA ALA A 68 -2.82 -27.87 11.26
C ALA A 68 -2.92 -29.39 11.48
N GLY A 69 -3.49 -30.14 10.52
CA GLY A 69 -3.57 -31.60 10.55
C GLY A 69 -2.25 -32.34 10.31
N SER A 70 -1.16 -31.62 10.02
CA SER A 70 0.20 -32.18 9.96
C SER A 70 1.02 -31.70 11.16
N SER A 71 1.03 -32.49 12.23
CA SER A 71 1.77 -32.26 13.48
C SER A 71 3.22 -32.76 13.40
N PRO A 72 4.17 -32.35 14.27
CA PRO A 72 4.42 -31.02 14.86
C PRO A 72 5.89 -30.57 14.59
N GLY A 73 6.10 -29.28 14.36
CA GLY A 73 7.46 -28.76 14.21
C GLY A 73 7.52 -27.25 14.35
N SER A 74 7.64 -26.78 15.60
CA SER A 74 8.27 -25.50 15.97
C SER A 74 7.96 -24.29 15.06
N ARG A 75 7.03 -23.45 15.49
CA ARG A 75 7.19 -21.99 15.35
C ARG A 75 6.32 -21.28 16.37
N SER A 76 6.96 -20.82 17.45
CA SER A 76 6.37 -19.87 18.39
C SER A 76 5.99 -18.59 17.63
N PRO A 77 4.93 -17.88 18.04
CA PRO A 77 4.66 -16.55 17.50
C PRO A 77 5.76 -15.59 17.96
N PRO A 78 6.31 -14.70 17.10
CA PRO A 78 7.20 -13.67 17.59
C PRO A 78 6.36 -12.63 18.35
N ALA A 79 6.58 -12.58 19.66
CA ALA A 79 6.14 -11.48 20.51
C ALA A 79 6.82 -10.17 20.05
N PRO A 80 6.16 -9.01 20.18
CA PRO A 80 6.80 -7.72 19.92
C PRO A 80 7.75 -7.38 21.08
N PRO A 81 9.01 -6.96 20.85
CA PRO A 81 9.84 -6.51 21.95
C PRO A 81 9.47 -5.07 22.31
N LEU A 82 9.07 -4.92 23.57
CA LEU A 82 9.07 -3.68 24.34
C LEU A 82 10.41 -2.94 24.22
N ALA A 83 10.31 -1.61 24.29
CA ALA A 83 11.43 -0.68 24.43
C ALA A 83 12.38 -1.01 25.61
N GLY A 84 13.67 -0.71 25.42
CA GLY A 84 14.55 -0.33 26.53
C GLY A 84 16.01 -0.82 26.48
N ALA A 85 16.92 0.14 26.62
CA ALA A 85 18.31 0.05 27.13
C ALA A 85 19.41 -0.47 26.18
N GLY A 86 20.44 0.38 26.01
CA GLY A 86 21.54 0.17 25.07
C GLY A 86 22.75 -0.60 25.60
N ALA A 87 23.65 -0.92 24.68
CA ALA A 87 25.10 -1.12 24.87
C ALA A 87 25.70 -1.43 23.48
N GLY A 88 26.87 -0.89 23.20
CA GLY A 88 27.42 -0.82 21.85
C GLY A 88 28.15 -2.06 21.30
N ALA A 89 28.82 -1.80 20.17
CA ALA A 89 29.74 -2.64 19.38
C ALA A 89 29.10 -3.80 18.60
N GLY A 90 29.34 -4.02 17.30
CA GLY A 90 30.21 -3.41 16.31
C GLY A 90 30.38 -4.39 15.12
N ALA A 91 30.78 -3.85 13.97
CA ALA A 91 31.38 -4.52 12.80
C ALA A 91 30.47 -5.15 11.71
N GLY A 92 30.41 -4.46 10.55
CA GLY A 92 30.07 -4.99 9.23
C GLY A 92 30.15 -3.89 8.15
N PRO A 93 30.94 -4.03 7.07
CA PRO A 93 31.23 -2.92 6.16
C PRO A 93 30.25 -2.83 4.97
N ALA A 94 29.99 -1.58 4.55
CA ALA A 94 29.62 -1.13 3.21
C ALA A 94 28.49 -1.89 2.48
N GLY A 95 27.27 -1.34 2.52
CA GLY A 95 26.20 -1.76 1.63
C GLY A 95 24.92 -0.94 1.79
N ALA A 96 24.94 0.31 1.28
CA ALA A 96 23.83 1.26 1.19
C ALA A 96 23.16 1.68 2.52
N PRO A 97 22.81 2.96 2.74
CA PRO A 97 21.74 3.23 3.69
C PRO A 97 20.51 2.54 3.11
N GLN A 98 20.04 1.50 3.80
CA GLN A 98 18.69 1.01 3.60
C GLN A 98 17.80 2.21 3.95
N GLU A 99 17.40 2.97 2.94
CA GLU A 99 16.40 4.02 3.08
C GLU A 99 15.08 3.31 3.35
N ASP A 100 14.91 2.86 4.59
CA ASP A 100 13.63 2.43 5.12
C ASP A 100 12.71 3.63 4.91
N SER A 101 11.86 3.55 3.87
CA SER A 101 10.88 4.57 3.56
C SER A 101 9.82 4.49 4.64
N LEU A 102 10.12 5.12 5.78
CA LEU A 102 9.21 5.20 6.90
C LEU A 102 7.99 6.00 6.45
N GLN A 103 6.82 5.54 6.88
CA GLN A 103 5.59 6.26 6.66
C GLN A 103 5.66 7.58 7.44
N TYR A 104 5.73 8.70 6.72
CA TYR A 104 5.73 10.02 7.32
C TYR A 104 4.32 10.34 7.82
N PHE A 105 4.22 10.63 9.12
CA PHE A 105 3.02 11.15 9.75
C PHE A 105 3.28 12.61 10.10
N PRO A 106 2.54 13.57 9.50
CA PRO A 106 2.70 14.98 9.81
C PRO A 106 2.47 15.22 11.31
N SER A 107 3.38 15.97 11.92
CA SER A 107 3.21 16.52 13.25
C SER A 107 2.22 17.70 13.24
N GLU A 108 1.79 18.13 14.42
CA GLU A 108 0.98 19.34 14.56
C GLU A 108 1.71 20.58 13.99
N ASP A 109 3.03 20.66 14.20
CA ASP A 109 3.86 21.73 13.66
C ASP A 109 3.85 21.74 12.12
N ASP A 110 3.92 20.55 11.49
CA ASP A 110 3.87 20.44 10.02
C ASP A 110 2.53 20.95 9.46
N VAL A 111 1.43 20.71 10.18
CA VAL A 111 0.10 21.20 9.81
C VAL A 111 0.05 22.72 9.93
N ILE A 112 0.51 23.28 11.06
CA ILE A 112 0.55 24.73 11.29
C ILE A 112 1.42 25.43 10.24
N GLU A 113 2.59 24.89 9.93
CA GLU A 113 3.47 25.44 8.90
C GLU A 113 2.81 25.44 7.52
N SER A 114 2.06 24.38 7.19
CA SER A 114 1.32 24.30 5.92
C SER A 114 0.21 25.35 5.82
N GLU A 115 -0.50 25.63 6.91
CA GLU A 115 -1.56 26.63 6.98
C GLU A 115 -0.99 28.05 6.80
N LEU A 116 0.06 28.39 7.57
CA LEU A 116 0.75 29.67 7.47
C LEU A 116 1.40 29.90 6.09
N PHE A 117 1.84 28.84 5.42
CA PHE A 117 2.34 28.93 4.05
C PHE A 117 1.20 29.27 3.08
N MET A 118 0.06 28.58 3.17
CA MET A 118 -1.09 28.81 2.29
C MET A 118 -1.69 30.21 2.47
N GLU A 119 -1.83 30.70 3.71
CA GLU A 119 -2.34 32.05 3.97
C GLU A 119 -1.43 33.11 3.34
N ARG A 120 -0.11 33.00 3.52
CA ARG A 120 0.85 33.94 2.92
C ARG A 120 0.83 33.92 1.40
N ASP A 121 0.77 32.73 0.79
CA ASP A 121 0.71 32.58 -0.66
C ASP A 121 -0.59 33.19 -1.23
N PHE A 122 -1.70 33.01 -0.52
CA PHE A 122 -2.99 33.60 -0.89
C PHE A 122 -2.98 35.12 -0.79
N ASP A 123 -2.41 35.69 0.27
CA ASP A 123 -2.27 37.14 0.43
C ASP A 123 -1.33 37.74 -0.63
N GLU A 124 -0.23 37.06 -0.96
CA GLU A 124 0.66 37.45 -2.05
C GLU A 124 -0.06 37.40 -3.40
N PHE A 125 -0.83 36.36 -3.66
CA PHE A 125 -1.64 36.23 -4.86
C PHE A 125 -2.66 37.37 -4.99
N CYS A 126 -3.40 37.67 -3.92
CA CYS A 126 -4.37 38.75 -3.91
C CYS A 126 -3.73 40.12 -4.15
N SER A 127 -2.60 40.39 -3.48
CA SER A 127 -1.87 41.66 -3.63
C SER A 127 -1.22 41.83 -5.01
N ARG A 128 -1.02 40.75 -5.76
CA ARG A 128 -0.53 40.81 -7.15
C ARG A 128 -1.62 41.10 -8.18
N ILE A 129 -2.88 40.80 -7.84
CA ILE A 129 -4.03 40.93 -8.76
C ILE A 129 -4.87 42.18 -8.47
N ALA A 130 -4.81 42.71 -7.24
CA ALA A 130 -5.36 44.00 -6.85
C ALA A 130 -4.55 45.17 -7.44
#